data_AF-A0AAD8JKT3-F1
#
_entry.id   AF-A0AAD8JKT3-F1
#
_cell.length_a   1.000
_cell.length_b   1.000
_cell.length_c   1.000
_cell.angle_alpha   90.00
_cell.angle_beta   90.00
_cell.angle_gamma   90.00
#
_symmetry.space_group_name_H-M   'P 1'
#
loop_
_entity.id
_entity.type
_entity.pdbx_description
1 polymer ?
#
loop_
_entity_poly.entity_id
_entity_poly.type
_entity_poly.pdbx_seq_one_letter_code
_entity_poly.pdbx_strand_id
1 'polypeptide(L)'
;MENQALDMFEKMKSRGVKPNEVTFVAVLVACARANLVELGLELFESMLCVSRIVPRMEHYGCVVDLLGRAGLLTEDQEFIRRMPFEPDASVLGALMGACKVHGAIELGNGIATTALRTICTSVKYICRS
;
A
#
# COMPACT_ATOMS: atom_id res chain seq x y z
N MET A 1 -9.13 -15.65 7.11
CA MET A 1 -7.80 -15.59 7.76
C MET A 1 -7.43 -14.16 8.14
N GLU A 2 -8.01 -13.12 7.51
CA GLU A 2 -7.72 -11.71 7.82
C GLU A 2 -7.96 -11.33 9.29
N ASN A 3 -9.06 -11.82 9.89
CA ASN A 3 -9.39 -11.51 11.28
C ASN A 3 -8.34 -12.00 12.30
N GLN A 4 -7.57 -13.05 11.99
CA GLN A 4 -6.57 -13.56 12.92
C GLN A 4 -5.41 -12.57 13.13
N ALA A 5 -5.04 -11.80 12.10
CA ALA A 5 -4.00 -10.79 12.21
C ALA A 5 -4.45 -9.63 13.12
N LEU A 6 -5.69 -9.15 12.95
CA LEU A 6 -6.30 -8.11 13.77
C LEU A 6 -6.49 -8.58 15.23
N ASP A 7 -6.99 -9.80 15.42
CA ASP A 7 -7.15 -10.40 16.75
C ASP A 7 -5.80 -10.53 17.48
N MET A 8 -4.75 -10.95 16.76
CA MET A 8 -3.41 -11.07 17.33
C MET A 8 -2.84 -9.69 17.66
N PHE A 9 -3.08 -8.69 16.83
CA PHE A 9 -2.67 -7.31 17.07
C PHE A 9 -3.31 -6.74 18.35
N GLU A 10 -4.61 -6.94 18.56
CA GLU A 10 -5.27 -6.50 19.79
C GLU A 10 -4.80 -7.30 21.02
N LYS A 11 -4.55 -8.60 20.89
CA LYS A 11 -3.93 -9.40 21.95
C LYS A 11 -2.51 -8.96 22.28
N MET A 12 -1.75 -8.53 21.28
CA MET A 12 -0.40 -8.01 21.45
C MET A 12 -0.43 -6.73 22.28
N LYS A 13 -1.31 -5.78 21.91
CA LYS A 13 -1.54 -4.53 22.65
C LYS A 13 -2.02 -4.77 24.08
N SER A 14 -2.99 -5.66 24.29
CA SER A 14 -3.54 -5.94 25.63
C SER A 14 -2.53 -6.58 26.57
N ARG A 15 -1.53 -7.28 26.03
CA ARG A 15 -0.39 -7.84 26.78
C ARG A 15 0.76 -6.86 26.96
N GLY A 16 0.61 -5.60 26.54
CA GLY A 16 1.65 -4.57 26.60
C GLY A 16 2.82 -4.79 25.63
N VAL A 17 2.67 -5.71 24.66
CA VAL A 17 3.68 -5.94 23.63
C VAL A 17 3.48 -4.88 22.54
N LYS A 18 4.56 -4.18 22.18
CA LYS A 18 4.49 -3.07 21.22
C LYS A 18 4.56 -3.58 19.78
N PRO A 19 3.57 -3.26 18.93
CA PRO A 19 3.65 -3.55 17.49
C PRO A 19 4.94 -2.99 16.89
N ASN A 20 5.50 -3.71 15.92
CA ASN A 20 6.63 -3.25 15.13
C ASN A 20 6.22 -3.07 13.66
N GLU A 21 7.15 -2.59 12.84
CA GLU A 21 6.95 -2.42 11.39
C GLU A 21 6.36 -3.65 10.69
N VAL A 22 6.88 -4.84 10.97
CA VAL A 22 6.38 -6.08 10.34
C VAL A 22 4.95 -6.39 10.78
N THR A 23 4.61 -6.07 12.04
CA THR A 23 3.24 -6.23 12.56
C THR A 23 2.27 -5.33 11.81
N PHE A 24 2.66 -4.07 11.56
CA PHE A 24 1.84 -3.13 10.81
C PHE A 24 1.61 -3.56 9.36
N VAL A 25 2.63 -4.08 8.68
CA VAL A 25 2.45 -4.69 7.34
C VAL A 25 1.41 -5.80 7.39
N ALA A 26 1.49 -6.72 8.36
CA ALA A 26 0.56 -7.85 8.46
C ALA A 26 -0.90 -7.41 8.66
N VAL A 27 -1.16 -6.43 9.53
CA VAL A 27 -2.52 -5.92 9.76
C VAL A 27 -3.04 -5.08 8.60
N LEU A 28 -2.20 -4.29 7.94
CA LEU A 28 -2.59 -3.51 6.76
C LEU A 28 -2.96 -4.42 5.59
N VAL A 29 -2.19 -5.50 5.35
CA VAL A 29 -2.54 -6.52 4.36
C VAL A 29 -3.87 -7.20 4.70
N ALA A 30 -4.12 -7.48 5.99
CA ALA A 30 -5.39 -8.04 6.42
C ALA A 30 -6.56 -7.07 6.15
N CYS A 31 -6.38 -5.79 6.43
CA CYS A 31 -7.36 -4.75 6.09
C CYS A 31 -7.62 -4.68 4.58
N ALA A 32 -6.57 -4.71 3.75
CA ALA A 32 -6.68 -4.68 2.29
C ALA A 32 -7.54 -5.82 1.75
N ARG A 33 -7.32 -7.03 2.26
CA ARG A 33 -8.04 -8.23 1.83
C ARG A 33 -9.48 -8.28 2.36
N ALA A 34 -9.71 -7.73 3.55
CA ALA A 34 -11.04 -7.63 4.15
C ALA A 34 -11.83 -6.38 3.70
N ASN A 35 -11.24 -5.55 2.84
CA ASN A 35 -11.79 -4.28 2.39
C ASN A 35 -12.15 -3.31 3.54
N LEU A 36 -11.36 -3.34 4.63
CA LEU A 36 -11.53 -2.50 5.81
C LEU A 36 -10.74 -1.19 5.66
N VAL A 37 -11.20 -0.32 4.76
CA VAL A 37 -10.48 0.91 4.36
C VAL A 37 -10.25 1.84 5.55
N GLU A 38 -11.30 2.18 6.29
CA GLU A 38 -11.25 3.11 7.42
C GLU A 38 -10.23 2.63 8.47
N LEU A 39 -10.36 1.37 8.91
CA LEU A 39 -9.44 0.78 9.87
C LEU A 39 -8.00 0.72 9.34
N GLY A 40 -7.80 0.38 8.07
CA GLY A 40 -6.46 0.33 7.49
C GLY A 40 -5.77 1.70 7.48
N LEU A 41 -6.50 2.77 7.16
CA LEU A 41 -5.99 4.14 7.20
C LEU A 41 -5.70 4.59 8.64
N GLU A 42 -6.59 4.31 9.58
CA GLU A 42 -6.37 4.59 11.01
C GLU A 42 -5.11 3.89 11.54
N LEU A 43 -4.92 2.61 11.19
CA LEU A 43 -3.73 1.84 11.57
C LEU A 43 -2.47 2.46 10.97
N PHE A 44 -2.50 2.85 9.70
CA PHE A 44 -1.37 3.50 9.04
C PHE A 44 -0.99 4.83 9.71
N GLU A 45 -1.97 5.69 10.02
CA GLU A 45 -1.74 6.95 10.73
C GLU A 45 -1.21 6.73 12.16
N SER A 46 -1.71 5.69 12.84
CA SER A 46 -1.27 5.34 14.19
C SER A 46 0.20 4.93 14.28
N MET A 47 0.83 4.51 13.16
CA MET A 47 2.23 4.09 13.14
C MET A 47 3.14 5.19 13.68
N LEU A 48 3.03 6.40 13.14
CA LEU A 48 3.87 7.52 13.53
C LEU A 48 3.41 8.12 14.86
N CYS A 49 2.10 8.38 14.98
CA CYS A 49 1.54 9.13 16.11
C CYS A 49 1.54 8.35 17.43
N VAL A 50 1.28 7.03 17.37
CA VAL A 50 1.10 6.19 18.56
C VAL A 50 2.30 5.28 18.76
N SER A 51 2.74 4.60 17.69
CA SER A 51 3.79 3.58 17.79
C SER A 51 5.20 4.12 17.58
N ARG A 52 5.34 5.40 17.16
CA ARG A 52 6.61 6.06 16.79
C ARG A 52 7.40 5.30 15.72
N ILE A 53 6.68 4.64 14.81
CA ILE A 53 7.23 3.91 13.67
C ILE A 53 7.05 4.78 12.43
N VAL A 54 8.15 5.01 11.72
CA VAL A 54 8.12 5.73 10.45
C VAL A 54 7.65 4.77 9.34
N PRO A 55 6.55 5.07 8.63
CA PRO A 55 6.12 4.25 7.51
C PRO A 55 7.19 4.16 6.42
N ARG A 56 7.39 2.94 5.91
CA ARG A 56 8.29 2.62 4.79
C ARG A 56 7.52 2.15 3.57
N MET A 57 8.20 1.99 2.44
CA MET A 57 7.64 1.58 1.16
C MET A 57 6.63 0.43 1.27
N GLU A 58 6.93 -0.60 2.08
CA GLU A 58 6.05 -1.76 2.24
C GLU A 58 4.69 -1.38 2.83
N HIS A 59 4.64 -0.42 3.74
CA HIS A 59 3.41 0.06 4.37
C HIS A 59 2.59 0.91 3.40
N TYR A 60 3.25 1.77 2.61
CA TYR A 60 2.58 2.52 1.55
C TYR A 60 1.99 1.59 0.49
N GLY A 61 2.73 0.55 0.08
CA GLY A 61 2.22 -0.48 -0.83
C GLY A 61 0.97 -1.18 -0.30
N CYS A 62 0.89 -1.42 1.01
CA CYS A 62 -0.33 -1.99 1.62
C CYS A 62 -1.53 -1.05 1.56
N VAL A 63 -1.33 0.26 1.77
CA VAL A 63 -2.41 1.26 1.69
C VAL A 63 -2.89 1.45 0.25
N VAL A 64 -1.96 1.41 -0.72
CA VAL A 64 -2.31 1.46 -2.14
C VAL A 64 -3.09 0.20 -2.56
N ASP A 65 -2.66 -0.99 -2.14
CA ASP A 65 -3.44 -2.23 -2.36
C ASP A 65 -4.83 -2.16 -1.70
N LEU A 66 -4.93 -1.59 -0.50
CA LEU A 66 -6.20 -1.37 0.22
C LEU A 66 -7.15 -0.45 -0.57
N LEU A 67 -6.69 0.74 -0.96
CA LEU A 67 -7.51 1.72 -1.70
C LEU A 67 -7.87 1.20 -3.10
N GLY A 68 -6.89 0.60 -3.78
CA GLY A 68 -7.06 0.01 -5.10
C GLY A 68 -8.12 -1.10 -5.12
N ARG A 69 -8.08 -2.05 -4.16
CA ARG A 69 -9.09 -3.12 -4.05
C ARG A 69 -10.48 -2.60 -3.70
N ALA A 70 -10.56 -1.48 -2.99
CA ALA A 70 -11.81 -0.82 -2.65
C ALA A 70 -12.41 -0.04 -3.84
N GLY A 71 -11.68 0.11 -4.95
CA GLY A 71 -12.08 0.91 -6.11
C GLY A 71 -11.95 2.42 -5.88
N LEU A 72 -11.27 2.85 -4.81
CA LEU A 72 -11.05 4.26 -4.46
C LEU A 72 -9.84 4.81 -5.22
N LEU A 73 -9.91 4.75 -6.55
CA LEU A 73 -8.76 5.00 -7.43
C LEU A 73 -8.27 6.44 -7.38
N THR A 74 -9.17 7.41 -7.17
CA THR A 74 -8.79 8.82 -7.07
C THR A 74 -7.98 9.05 -5.80
N GLU A 75 -8.45 8.50 -4.68
CA GLU A 75 -7.80 8.55 -3.38
C GLU A 75 -6.46 7.81 -3.42
N ASP A 76 -6.40 6.66 -4.09
CA ASP A 76 -5.19 5.87 -4.29
C ASP A 76 -4.11 6.66 -5.04
N GLN A 77 -4.49 7.34 -6.13
CA GLN A 77 -3.57 8.21 -6.86
C GLN A 77 -3.09 9.41 -6.03
N GLU A 78 -3.99 10.10 -5.35
CA GLU A 78 -3.64 11.22 -4.48
C GLU A 78 -2.71 10.76 -3.34
N PHE A 79 -2.94 9.57 -2.80
CA PHE A 79 -2.07 8.97 -1.79
C PHE A 79 -0.66 8.73 -2.32
N ILE A 80 -0.51 8.18 -3.53
CA ILE A 80 0.79 7.98 -4.18
C ILE A 80 1.49 9.32 -4.43
N ARG A 81 0.77 10.36 -4.87
CA ARG A 81 1.35 11.70 -5.08
C ARG A 81 1.87 12.33 -3.79
N ARG A 82 1.29 11.97 -2.64
CA ARG A 82 1.67 12.46 -1.31
C ARG A 82 2.80 11.66 -0.66
N MET A 83 3.29 10.60 -1.31
CA MET A 83 4.40 9.81 -0.78
C MET A 83 5.67 10.69 -0.63
N PRO A 84 6.43 10.54 0.47
CA PRO A 84 7.64 11.33 0.70
C PRO A 84 8.83 10.84 -0.14
N PHE A 85 8.65 9.80 -0.96
CA PHE A 85 9.65 9.20 -1.84
C PHE A 85 8.98 8.66 -3.10
N GLU A 86 9.78 8.40 -4.14
CA GLU A 86 9.28 7.89 -5.42
C GLU A 86 8.75 6.45 -5.28
N PRO A 87 7.53 6.15 -5.75
CA PRO A 87 6.94 4.82 -5.60
C PRO A 87 7.74 3.77 -6.40
N ASP A 88 7.90 2.58 -5.81
CA ASP A 88 8.56 1.47 -6.48
C ASP A 88 7.60 0.67 -7.37
N ALA A 89 8.14 -0.35 -8.04
CA ALA A 89 7.36 -1.22 -8.92
C ALA A 89 6.20 -1.94 -8.20
N SER A 90 6.32 -2.19 -6.89
CA SER A 90 5.28 -2.87 -6.12
C SER A 90 4.06 -1.97 -5.92
N VAL A 91 4.28 -0.72 -5.52
CA VAL A 91 3.24 0.31 -5.35
C VAL A 91 2.53 0.58 -6.68
N LEU A 92 3.31 0.82 -7.74
CA LEU A 92 2.76 1.07 -9.07
C LEU A 92 1.98 -0.15 -9.60
N GLY A 93 2.48 -1.35 -9.33
CA GLY A 93 1.82 -2.61 -9.70
C GLY A 93 0.46 -2.78 -9.05
N ALA A 94 0.33 -2.45 -7.75
CA ALA A 94 -0.92 -2.53 -7.01
C ALA A 94 -2.00 -1.60 -7.62
N LEU A 95 -1.67 -0.33 -7.86
CA LEU A 95 -2.58 0.61 -8.49
C LEU A 95 -2.96 0.18 -9.92
N MET A 96 -1.99 -0.23 -10.75
CA MET A 96 -2.28 -0.68 -12.12
C MET A 96 -3.22 -1.89 -12.12
N GLY A 97 -3.03 -2.82 -11.17
CA GLY A 97 -3.94 -3.93 -10.94
C GLY A 97 -5.35 -3.45 -10.64
N ALA A 98 -5.50 -2.48 -9.74
CA ALA A 98 -6.78 -1.87 -9.40
C ALA A 98 -7.44 -1.15 -10.58
N CYS A 99 -6.70 -0.30 -11.32
CA CYS A 99 -7.23 0.38 -12.50
C CYS A 99 -7.75 -0.59 -13.57
N LYS A 100 -7.06 -1.72 -13.76
CA LYS A 100 -7.48 -2.78 -14.69
C LYS A 100 -8.78 -3.45 -14.23
N VAL A 101 -8.90 -3.76 -12.94
CA VAL A 101 -10.09 -4.42 -12.37
C VAL A 101 -11.32 -3.50 -12.42
N HIS A 102 -11.13 -2.21 -12.17
CA HIS A 102 -12.22 -1.25 -12.07
C HIS A 102 -12.51 -0.47 -13.37
N GLY A 103 -11.87 -0.85 -14.49
CA GLY A 103 -12.15 -0.28 -15.81
C GLY A 103 -11.67 1.16 -16.01
N ALA A 104 -10.84 1.67 -15.10
CA ALA A 104 -10.31 3.03 -15.11
C ALA A 104 -9.00 3.15 -15.91
N ILE A 105 -9.07 2.76 -17.19
CA ILE A 105 -7.89 2.65 -18.07
C ILE A 105 -7.19 4.02 -18.25
N GLU A 106 -7.94 5.12 -18.27
CA GLU A 106 -7.38 6.47 -18.44
C GLU A 106 -6.53 6.92 -17.23
N LEU A 107 -6.95 6.58 -16.01
CA LEU A 107 -6.19 6.83 -14.77
C LEU A 107 -4.90 5.99 -14.74
N GLY A 108 -4.95 4.74 -15.22
CA GLY A 108 -3.78 3.87 -15.37
C GLY A 108 -2.74 4.43 -16.36
N ASN A 109 -3.18 5.05 -17.46
CA ASN A 109 -2.29 5.60 -18.49
C ASN A 109 -1.45 6.79 -17.98
N GLY A 110 -2.02 7.63 -17.11
CA GLY A 110 -1.29 8.76 -16.49
C GLY A 110 -0.14 8.33 -15.58
N ILE A 111 -0.17 7.09 -15.09
CA ILE A 111 0.85 6.52 -14.20
C ILE A 111 1.75 5.55 -14.95
N ALA A 112 1.26 4.91 -16.02
CA ALA A 112 2.10 4.16 -16.95
C ALA A 112 3.26 5.02 -17.48
N THR A 113 3.09 6.33 -17.68
CA THR A 113 4.18 7.24 -18.08
C THR A 113 5.22 7.45 -16.97
N THR A 114 4.80 7.54 -15.70
CA THR A 114 5.70 7.57 -14.53
C THR A 114 6.41 6.23 -14.35
N ALA A 115 5.67 5.12 -14.44
CA ALA A 115 6.18 3.76 -14.36
C ALA A 115 7.14 3.46 -15.53
N LEU A 116 6.88 3.92 -16.76
CA LEU A 116 7.79 3.78 -17.89
C LEU A 116 9.10 4.52 -17.64
N ARG A 117 9.11 5.62 -16.88
CA ARG A 117 10.34 6.30 -16.46
C ARG A 117 11.18 5.43 -15.51
N THR A 118 10.54 4.79 -14.52
CA THR A 118 11.19 3.91 -13.54
C THR A 118 11.54 2.53 -14.13
N ILE A 119 10.75 2.01 -15.06
CA ILE A 119 11.00 0.77 -15.78
C ILE A 119 12.10 1.00 -16.82
N CYS A 120 12.21 2.16 -17.46
CA CYS A 120 13.28 2.42 -18.44
C CYS A 120 14.68 2.55 -17.77
N THR A 121 14.76 2.89 -16.48
CA THR A 121 16.01 2.81 -15.71
C THR A 121 16.36 1.38 -15.30
N SER A 122 15.38 0.49 -15.06
CA SER A 122 15.61 -0.93 -14.75
C SER A 122 15.69 -1.86 -15.97
N VAL A 123 15.08 -1.51 -17.12
CA VAL A 123 14.98 -2.34 -18.33
C VAL A 123 16.03 -1.97 -19.39
N LYS A 124 16.82 -0.89 -19.20
CA LYS A 124 18.11 -0.76 -19.92
C LYS A 124 19.05 -1.96 -19.71
N TYR A 125 18.81 -2.78 -18.67
CA TYR A 125 19.57 -4.01 -18.41
C TYR A 125 18.97 -5.29 -18.99
N ILE A 126 17.74 -5.29 -19.53
CA ILE A 126 17.08 -6.54 -20.00
C ILE A 126 16.87 -6.57 -21.53
N CYS A 127 16.95 -5.44 -22.23
CA CYS A 127 16.93 -5.40 -23.71
C CYS A 127 18.30 -5.07 -24.33
N ARG A 128 19.37 -5.75 -23.91
CA ARG A 128 20.61 -5.90 -24.69
C ARG A 128 21.00 -7.37 -24.74
N SER A 129 20.45 -8.09 -25.70
CA SER A 129 21.02 -9.28 -26.34
C SER A 129 20.31 -9.47 -27.68
#